data_AF-A0A5P8K1A4-F1
#
_entry.id   AF-A0A5P8K1A4-F1
#
_cell.length_a   1.000
_cell.length_b   1.000
_cell.length_c   1.000
_cell.angle_alpha   90.00
_cell.angle_beta   90.00
_cell.angle_gamma   90.00
#
_symmetry.space_group_name_H-M   'P 1'
#
loop_
_entity.id
_entity.type
_entity.pdbx_description
1 polymer ?
#
loop_
_entity_poly.entity_id
_entity_poly.type
_entity_poly.pdbx_seq_one_letter_code
_entity_poly.pdbx_strand_id
1 'polypeptide(L)'
;MSDKTMTAEEAVSRLASGMTLGIGGWGSRRKPMALVRALLRSEVTDLTVVSYGGPDVGMLAAAGRIRKLVAAFATLDSIPLEPHYRAARERGAFELMEIDEAMFMWGLRAAAHRLPFLPVRAGIGSDVMRVNPGLRTVTSPYDDGETFVAMPALRLDAAFVHVNRADRQGNGQYLGPDPYFDDLFCEAADTAYVSCERLVDTAELTKEGPPQSLLVGRHVVTGVIKAPNGAHFTSCAPDYSRDEAFQKSYAGTPWEEFAERFLSGDEQSYRSAVRAWHKEGS
;
A
#
# COMPACT_ATOMS: atom_id res chain seq x y z
N MET A 1 8.79 20.60 18.54
CA MET A 1 8.51 19.43 17.68
C MET A 1 8.24 19.95 16.28
N SER A 2 8.79 19.34 15.23
CA SER A 2 8.69 19.86 13.85
C SER A 2 7.35 19.52 13.21
N ASP A 3 6.82 20.46 12.42
CA ASP A 3 5.72 20.22 11.50
C ASP A 3 6.23 19.35 10.34
N LYS A 4 5.56 18.21 10.09
CA LYS A 4 5.89 17.26 9.02
C LYS A 4 4.91 17.32 7.86
N THR A 5 4.02 18.30 7.82
CA THR A 5 3.05 18.45 6.74
C THR A 5 3.76 18.76 5.42
N MET A 6 3.30 18.11 4.35
CA MET A 6 3.81 18.29 3.00
C MET A 6 2.75 17.91 1.95
N THR A 7 2.99 18.24 0.69
CA THR A 7 2.15 17.81 -0.43
C THR A 7 2.47 16.37 -0.85
N ALA A 8 1.59 15.76 -1.65
CA ALA A 8 1.85 14.44 -2.23
C ALA A 8 3.07 14.47 -3.18
N GLU A 9 3.22 15.56 -3.94
CA GLU A 9 4.34 15.80 -4.84
C GLU A 9 5.66 15.94 -4.07
N GLU A 10 5.66 16.63 -2.93
CA GLU A 10 6.85 16.74 -2.06
C GLU A 10 7.24 15.37 -1.49
N ALA A 11 6.28 14.54 -1.08
CA ALA A 11 6.55 13.18 -0.64
C ALA A 11 7.15 12.31 -1.76
N VAL A 12 6.57 12.35 -2.96
CA VAL A 12 7.05 11.60 -4.14
C VAL A 12 8.43 12.09 -4.60
N SER A 13 8.72 13.40 -4.50
CA SER A 13 10.02 13.97 -4.88
C SER A 13 11.20 13.45 -4.04
N ARG A 14 10.91 12.81 -2.90
CA ARG A 14 11.91 12.18 -2.03
C ARG A 14 12.16 10.71 -2.38
N LEU A 15 11.41 10.16 -3.32
CA LEU A 15 11.63 8.82 -3.85
C LEU A 15 12.61 8.86 -5.02
N ALA A 16 13.28 7.74 -5.25
CA ALA A 16 14.16 7.54 -6.39
C ALA A 16 13.78 6.24 -7.12
N SER A 17 14.06 6.19 -8.42
CA SER A 17 13.92 4.95 -9.18
C SER A 17 14.81 3.85 -8.59
N GLY A 18 14.34 2.61 -8.65
CA GLY A 18 15.04 1.45 -8.07
C GLY A 18 14.69 1.13 -6.61
N MET A 19 14.03 2.05 -5.90
CA MET A 19 13.62 1.88 -4.49
C MET A 19 12.62 0.74 -4.28
N THR A 20 12.64 0.21 -3.06
CA THR A 20 11.61 -0.66 -2.51
C THR A 20 10.54 0.16 -1.80
N LEU A 21 9.36 0.24 -2.41
CA LEU A 21 8.22 1.00 -1.91
C LEU A 21 7.16 0.06 -1.32
N GLY A 22 6.91 0.21 -0.02
CA GLY A 22 5.76 -0.41 0.64
C GLY A 22 4.49 0.42 0.45
N ILE A 23 3.38 -0.24 0.15
CA ILE A 23 2.08 0.42 0.00
C ILE A 23 1.07 -0.27 0.93
N GLY A 24 0.64 0.46 1.95
CA GLY A 24 -0.34 0.04 2.94
C GLY A 24 -1.75 -0.16 2.38
N GLY A 25 -2.73 -0.26 3.28
CA GLY A 25 -4.07 -0.73 2.98
C GLY A 25 -4.09 -2.21 2.56
N TRP A 26 -5.23 -2.67 2.07
CA TRP A 26 -5.46 -4.08 1.76
C TRP A 26 -6.40 -4.24 0.57
N GLY A 27 -5.97 -4.83 -0.53
CA GLY A 27 -6.84 -4.99 -1.71
C GLY A 27 -7.42 -3.65 -2.14
N SER A 28 -8.75 -3.55 -2.22
CA SER A 28 -9.44 -2.28 -2.49
C SER A 28 -9.99 -1.66 -1.20
N ARG A 29 -9.12 -1.52 -0.19
CA ARG A 29 -9.45 -0.94 1.12
C ARG A 29 -8.31 -0.04 1.61
N ARG A 30 -8.65 1.22 1.88
CA ARG A 30 -7.81 2.29 2.42
C ARG A 30 -6.44 2.39 1.76
N LYS A 31 -6.37 2.17 0.44
CA LYS A 31 -5.12 2.35 -0.30
C LYS A 31 -4.77 3.84 -0.36
N PRO A 32 -3.49 4.24 -0.28
CA PRO A 32 -3.08 5.64 -0.41
C PRO A 32 -3.10 6.11 -1.87
N MET A 33 -4.27 6.04 -2.51
CA MET A 33 -4.40 6.21 -3.97
C MET A 33 -4.00 7.60 -4.45
N ALA A 34 -4.19 8.65 -3.65
CA ALA A 34 -3.69 9.99 -3.99
C ALA A 34 -2.16 10.04 -4.09
N LEU A 35 -1.43 9.32 -3.22
CA LEU A 35 0.03 9.19 -3.29
C LEU A 35 0.44 8.31 -4.49
N VAL A 36 -0.31 7.24 -4.78
CA VAL A 36 -0.09 6.42 -5.99
C VAL A 36 -0.27 7.25 -7.26
N ARG A 37 -1.32 8.07 -7.35
CA ARG A 37 -1.53 8.98 -8.49
C ARG A 37 -0.44 10.04 -8.59
N ALA A 38 0.04 10.57 -7.47
CA ALA A 38 1.19 11.48 -7.45
C ALA A 38 2.47 10.80 -7.96
N LEU A 39 2.70 9.54 -7.56
CA LEU A 39 3.81 8.73 -8.06
C LEU A 39 3.72 8.52 -9.58
N LEU A 40 2.53 8.22 -10.11
CA LEU A 40 2.31 8.03 -11.55
C LEU A 40 2.60 9.29 -12.38
N ARG A 41 2.45 10.49 -11.80
CA ARG A 41 2.82 11.77 -12.43
C ARG A 41 4.33 12.04 -12.43
N SER A 42 5.10 11.29 -11.65
CA SER A 42 6.55 11.46 -11.57
C SER A 42 7.30 10.59 -12.57
N GLU A 43 8.61 10.83 -12.70
CA GLU A 43 9.52 10.00 -13.50
C GLU A 43 10.04 8.77 -12.74
N VAL A 44 9.66 8.60 -11.45
CA VAL A 44 10.10 7.47 -10.64
C VAL A 44 9.60 6.16 -11.25
N THR A 45 10.51 5.18 -11.38
CA THR A 45 10.24 3.88 -12.00
C THR A 45 11.17 2.81 -11.43
N ASP A 46 11.22 1.63 -12.03
CA ASP A 46 12.08 0.51 -11.63
C ASP A 46 11.88 0.08 -10.16
N LEU A 47 10.65 0.22 -9.65
CA LEU A 47 10.36 0.01 -8.24
C LEU A 47 10.25 -1.47 -7.89
N THR A 48 10.76 -1.84 -6.72
CA THR A 48 10.26 -3.02 -6.02
C THR A 48 9.04 -2.59 -5.21
N VAL A 49 7.85 -3.08 -5.54
CA VAL A 49 6.61 -2.77 -4.79
C VAL A 49 6.33 -3.90 -3.80
N VAL A 50 6.03 -3.55 -2.56
CA VAL A 50 5.62 -4.49 -1.49
C VAL A 50 4.20 -4.11 -1.07
N SER A 51 3.19 -4.92 -1.38
CA SER A 51 1.79 -4.56 -1.15
C SER A 51 0.87 -5.77 -1.00
N TYR A 52 -0.11 -5.68 -0.09
CA TYR A 52 -1.34 -6.46 -0.17
C TYR A 52 -2.19 -5.89 -1.31
N GLY A 53 -1.97 -6.39 -2.53
CA GLY A 53 -2.24 -5.66 -3.76
C GLY A 53 -3.72 -5.44 -4.07
N GLY A 54 -4.02 -4.24 -4.58
CA GLY A 54 -5.27 -3.91 -5.26
C GLY A 54 -5.05 -2.92 -6.39
N PRO A 55 -5.86 -1.85 -6.52
CA PRO A 55 -5.72 -0.91 -7.64
C PRO A 55 -4.40 -0.12 -7.60
N ASP A 56 -3.74 -0.02 -6.45
CA ASP A 56 -2.38 0.51 -6.33
C ASP A 56 -1.38 -0.28 -7.20
N VAL A 57 -1.38 -1.60 -7.05
CA VAL A 57 -0.52 -2.49 -7.85
C VAL A 57 -0.94 -2.48 -9.32
N GLY A 58 -2.25 -2.50 -9.58
CA GLY A 58 -2.79 -2.46 -10.95
C GLY A 58 -2.32 -1.25 -11.74
N MET A 59 -2.50 -0.05 -11.18
CA MET A 59 -2.09 1.20 -11.84
C MET A 59 -0.58 1.28 -12.06
N LEU A 60 0.23 0.88 -11.06
CA LEU A 60 1.70 0.90 -11.19
C LEU A 60 2.20 -0.14 -12.21
N ALA A 61 1.57 -1.31 -12.27
CA ALA A 61 1.87 -2.35 -13.25
C ALA A 61 1.51 -1.92 -14.67
N ALA A 62 0.34 -1.29 -14.84
CA ALA A 62 -0.12 -0.78 -16.12
C ALA A 62 0.79 0.32 -16.68
N ALA A 63 1.24 1.22 -15.80
CA ALA A 63 2.16 2.30 -16.12
C ALA A 63 3.64 1.88 -16.23
N GLY A 64 3.96 0.58 -16.09
CA GLY A 64 5.33 0.08 -16.20
C GLY A 64 6.29 0.59 -15.11
N ARG A 65 5.77 0.91 -13.92
CA ARG A 65 6.58 1.45 -12.81
C ARG A 65 7.24 0.36 -11.95
N ILE A 66 6.82 -0.90 -12.11
CA ILE A 66 7.23 -2.03 -11.27
C ILE A 66 8.34 -2.82 -11.98
N ARG A 67 9.49 -2.97 -11.32
CA ARG A 67 10.52 -3.97 -11.66
C ARG A 67 10.21 -5.32 -11.01
N LYS A 68 9.85 -5.28 -9.72
CA LYS A 68 9.53 -6.45 -8.90
C LYS A 68 8.32 -6.17 -8.02
N LEU A 69 7.42 -7.14 -7.89
CA LEU A 69 6.32 -7.11 -6.94
C LEU A 69 6.54 -8.19 -5.88
N VAL A 70 6.43 -7.83 -4.61
CA VAL A 70 6.25 -8.76 -3.48
C VAL A 70 4.80 -8.61 -3.03
N ALA A 71 4.01 -9.68 -3.15
CA ALA A 71 2.59 -9.64 -2.84
C ALA A 71 2.08 -11.02 -2.41
N ALA A 72 1.03 -11.01 -1.58
CA ALA A 72 0.28 -12.23 -1.27
C ALA A 72 -0.90 -12.46 -2.20
N PHE A 73 -1.49 -11.38 -2.71
CA PHE A 73 -2.54 -11.40 -3.72
C PHE A 73 -2.59 -10.03 -4.42
N ALA A 74 -3.37 -9.94 -5.49
CA ALA A 74 -3.78 -8.68 -6.10
C ALA A 74 -5.28 -8.74 -6.46
N THR A 75 -6.11 -8.02 -5.71
CA THR A 75 -7.57 -8.10 -5.83
C THR A 75 -8.23 -6.73 -5.71
N LEU A 76 -9.39 -6.56 -6.35
CA LEU A 76 -10.25 -5.40 -6.14
C LEU A 76 -11.37 -5.70 -5.11
N ASP A 77 -11.27 -6.81 -4.37
CA ASP A 77 -12.27 -7.37 -3.45
C ASP A 77 -13.58 -7.79 -4.14
N SER A 78 -14.35 -6.83 -4.66
CA SER A 78 -15.60 -7.11 -5.38
C SER A 78 -15.37 -7.68 -6.79
N ILE A 79 -14.18 -7.44 -7.35
CA ILE A 79 -13.68 -8.09 -8.56
C ILE A 79 -12.46 -8.94 -8.15
N PRO A 80 -12.52 -10.29 -8.29
CA PRO A 80 -11.56 -11.19 -7.66
C PRO A 80 -10.10 -10.93 -8.01
N LEU A 81 -9.82 -10.56 -9.26
CA LEU A 81 -8.47 -10.37 -9.77
C LEU A 81 -8.34 -8.97 -10.37
N GLU A 82 -7.28 -8.27 -9.98
CA GLU A 82 -6.96 -6.96 -10.53
C GLU A 82 -6.54 -7.09 -12.02
N PRO A 83 -7.27 -6.48 -12.97
CA PRO A 83 -7.12 -6.78 -14.39
C PRO A 83 -5.83 -6.27 -15.02
N HIS A 84 -5.29 -5.14 -14.56
CA HIS A 84 -4.07 -4.55 -15.12
C HIS A 84 -2.81 -5.25 -14.63
N TYR A 85 -2.78 -5.67 -13.37
CA TYR A 85 -1.84 -6.60 -12.77
C TYR A 85 -1.85 -7.91 -13.55
N ARG A 86 -3.01 -8.53 -13.78
CA ARG A 86 -3.13 -9.76 -14.57
C ARG A 86 -2.51 -9.58 -15.95
N ALA A 87 -2.92 -8.55 -16.69
CA ALA A 87 -2.41 -8.28 -18.04
C ALA A 87 -0.90 -8.03 -18.05
N ALA A 88 -0.33 -7.45 -16.98
CA ALA A 88 1.10 -7.24 -16.83
C ALA A 88 1.86 -8.52 -16.47
N ARG A 89 1.27 -9.40 -15.66
CA ARG A 89 1.84 -10.72 -15.33
C ARG A 89 1.85 -11.65 -16.53
N GLU A 90 0.76 -11.71 -17.29
CA GLU A 90 0.63 -12.58 -18.48
C GLU A 90 1.66 -12.24 -19.57
N ARG A 91 2.07 -10.97 -19.68
CA ARG A 91 3.13 -10.54 -20.60
C ARG A 91 4.55 -10.55 -20.00
N GLY A 92 4.71 -11.00 -18.75
CA GLY A 92 6.01 -11.06 -18.08
C GLY A 92 6.65 -9.70 -17.79
N ALA A 93 5.86 -8.66 -17.52
CA ALA A 93 6.35 -7.28 -17.40
C ALA A 93 7.25 -7.01 -16.18
N PHE A 94 7.16 -7.84 -15.12
CA PHE A 94 7.91 -7.66 -13.88
C PHE A 94 8.12 -8.99 -13.14
N GLU A 95 9.13 -9.03 -12.26
CA GLU A 95 9.39 -10.16 -11.37
C GLU A 95 8.33 -10.23 -10.26
N LEU A 96 7.84 -11.43 -9.94
CA LEU A 96 6.91 -11.62 -8.82
C LEU A 96 7.55 -12.52 -7.76
N MET A 97 7.58 -12.02 -6.51
CA MET A 97 7.77 -12.82 -5.32
C MET A 97 6.39 -13.02 -4.67
N GLU A 98 5.71 -14.09 -5.07
CA GLU A 98 4.40 -14.45 -4.55
C GLU A 98 4.56 -15.26 -3.26
N ILE A 99 4.04 -14.76 -2.14
CA ILE A 99 4.19 -15.39 -0.82
C ILE A 99 2.85 -15.48 -0.11
N ASP A 100 2.72 -16.34 0.89
CA ASP A 100 1.51 -16.39 1.70
C ASP A 100 1.29 -15.11 2.52
N GLU A 101 0.04 -14.78 2.85
CA GLU A 101 -0.31 -13.57 3.63
C GLU A 101 0.38 -13.52 5.00
N ALA A 102 0.51 -14.66 5.68
CA ALA A 102 1.23 -14.73 6.95
C ALA A 102 2.73 -14.53 6.73
N MET A 103 3.31 -15.08 5.67
CA MET A 103 4.71 -14.82 5.31
C MET A 103 4.94 -13.32 5.06
N PHE A 104 4.04 -12.66 4.36
CA PHE A 104 4.10 -11.22 4.12
C PHE A 104 4.11 -10.43 5.44
N MET A 105 3.15 -10.69 6.33
CA MET A 105 3.08 -10.05 7.65
C MET A 105 4.36 -10.29 8.47
N TRP A 106 4.84 -11.54 8.53
CA TRP A 106 6.05 -11.87 9.29
C TRP A 106 7.32 -11.27 8.68
N GLY A 107 7.37 -11.10 7.36
CA GLY A 107 8.44 -10.38 6.67
C GLY A 107 8.49 -8.89 7.03
N LEU A 108 7.35 -8.20 7.04
CA LEU A 108 7.26 -6.82 7.53
C LEU A 108 7.64 -6.73 9.01
N ARG A 109 7.14 -7.66 9.84
CA ARG A 109 7.45 -7.70 11.28
C ARG A 109 8.94 -7.94 11.55
N ALA A 110 9.59 -8.81 10.77
CA ALA A 110 11.04 -9.00 10.85
C ALA A 110 11.79 -7.70 10.54
N ALA A 111 11.36 -6.97 9.50
CA ALA A 111 11.95 -5.67 9.13
C ALA A 111 11.76 -4.62 10.25
N ALA A 112 10.53 -4.46 10.76
CA ALA A 112 10.21 -3.54 11.86
C ALA A 112 11.05 -3.81 13.12
N HIS A 113 11.28 -5.07 13.46
CA HIS A 113 12.14 -5.46 14.59
C HIS A 113 13.64 -5.51 14.27
N ARG A 114 14.04 -5.14 13.04
CA ARG A 114 15.43 -5.18 12.56
C ARG A 114 16.07 -6.58 12.65
N LEU A 115 15.26 -7.62 12.53
CA LEU A 115 15.69 -9.01 12.45
C LEU A 115 15.93 -9.38 10.98
N PRO A 116 16.84 -10.33 10.67
CA PRO A 116 17.09 -10.74 9.29
C PRO A 116 15.95 -11.60 8.71
N PHE A 117 15.26 -12.36 9.56
CA PHE A 117 14.12 -13.21 9.20
C PHE A 117 13.28 -13.53 10.45
N LEU A 118 12.07 -14.04 10.25
CA LEU A 118 11.28 -14.71 11.29
C LEU A 118 10.81 -16.10 10.81
N PRO A 119 10.78 -17.13 11.69
CA PRO A 119 10.32 -18.46 11.33
C PRO A 119 8.79 -18.45 11.12
N VAL A 120 8.32 -19.03 10.01
CA VAL A 120 6.90 -19.16 9.68
C VAL A 120 6.60 -20.53 9.06
N ARG A 121 5.45 -21.12 9.42
CA ARG A 121 5.02 -22.41 8.88
C ARG A 121 4.48 -22.30 7.45
N ALA A 122 3.78 -21.21 7.16
CA ALA A 122 3.24 -20.93 5.84
C ALA A 122 4.34 -20.96 4.77
N GLY A 123 3.99 -21.50 3.60
CA GLY A 123 4.91 -21.76 2.48
C GLY A 123 5.42 -23.20 2.41
N ILE A 124 5.59 -23.90 3.55
CA ILE A 124 5.96 -25.33 3.54
C ILE A 124 4.79 -26.15 3.01
N GLY A 125 5.08 -27.06 2.07
CA GLY A 125 4.07 -27.94 1.46
C GLY A 125 3.24 -27.28 0.35
N SER A 126 3.46 -25.99 0.07
CA SER A 126 2.89 -25.30 -1.09
C SER A 126 3.95 -25.03 -2.16
N ASP A 127 3.51 -24.48 -3.30
CA ASP A 127 4.41 -24.07 -4.37
C ASP A 127 5.20 -22.79 -4.08
N VAL A 128 4.93 -22.07 -2.98
CA VAL A 128 5.63 -20.82 -2.63
C VAL A 128 7.15 -21.01 -2.61
N MET A 129 7.63 -22.12 -2.04
CA MET A 129 9.07 -22.42 -2.00
C MET A 129 9.65 -22.75 -3.38
N ARG A 130 8.83 -23.34 -4.26
CA ARG A 130 9.23 -23.68 -5.64
C ARG A 130 9.33 -22.44 -6.52
N VAL A 131 8.36 -21.52 -6.42
CA VAL A 131 8.33 -20.30 -7.24
C VAL A 131 9.23 -19.19 -6.70
N ASN A 132 9.67 -19.29 -5.44
CA ASN A 132 10.65 -18.39 -4.82
C ASN A 132 11.92 -19.14 -4.39
N PRO A 133 12.79 -19.56 -5.32
CA PRO A 133 13.98 -20.36 -5.02
C PRO A 133 15.02 -19.65 -4.14
N GLY A 134 14.84 -18.35 -3.86
CA GLY A 134 15.63 -17.59 -2.89
C GLY A 134 15.25 -17.82 -1.43
N LEU A 135 14.04 -18.33 -1.15
CA LEU A 135 13.61 -18.62 0.23
C LEU A 135 14.42 -19.78 0.83
N ARG A 136 14.61 -19.74 2.14
CA ARG A 136 15.38 -20.72 2.91
C ARG A 136 14.57 -21.19 4.12
N THR A 137 14.99 -22.28 4.73
CA THR A 137 14.37 -22.82 5.94
C THR A 137 15.30 -22.66 7.15
N VAL A 138 14.72 -22.78 8.34
CA VAL A 138 15.42 -22.81 9.63
C VAL A 138 14.83 -23.91 10.50
N THR A 139 15.68 -24.65 11.20
CA THR A 139 15.27 -25.74 12.10
C THR A 139 15.34 -25.29 13.55
N SER A 140 14.32 -25.64 14.33
CA SER A 140 14.25 -25.40 15.78
C SER A 140 15.46 -26.02 16.47
N PRO A 141 16.14 -25.28 17.36
CA PRO A 141 17.24 -25.84 18.16
C PRO A 141 16.74 -26.61 19.39
N TYR A 142 15.43 -26.74 19.60
CA TYR A 142 14.82 -27.45 20.73
C TYR A 142 14.39 -28.88 20.33
N ASP A 143 13.94 -29.68 21.30
CA ASP A 143 13.61 -31.11 21.13
C ASP A 143 12.56 -31.39 20.04
N ASP A 144 11.71 -30.42 19.68
CA ASP A 144 10.73 -30.56 18.61
C ASP A 144 11.37 -30.74 17.22
N GLY A 145 12.57 -30.18 17.00
CA GLY A 145 13.31 -30.26 15.74
C GLY A 145 12.53 -29.75 14.51
N GLU A 146 11.48 -28.94 14.69
CA GLU A 146 10.62 -28.53 13.60
C GLU A 146 11.34 -27.61 12.63
N THR A 147 11.04 -27.75 11.34
CA THR A 147 11.60 -26.89 10.29
C THR A 147 10.53 -25.90 9.79
N PHE A 148 10.91 -24.64 9.72
CA PHE A 148 10.08 -23.51 9.28
C PHE A 148 10.69 -22.81 8.07
N VAL A 149 9.90 -22.03 7.33
CA VAL A 149 10.47 -21.05 6.40
C VAL A 149 11.13 -19.94 7.20
N ALA A 150 12.36 -19.59 6.86
CA ALA A 150 13.03 -18.40 7.35
C ALA A 150 12.61 -17.21 6.49
N MET A 151 11.43 -16.64 6.76
CA MET A 151 10.88 -15.57 5.94
C MET A 151 11.73 -14.30 6.09
N PRO A 152 12.39 -13.83 5.01
CA PRO A 152 13.30 -12.69 5.10
C PRO A 152 12.55 -11.41 5.45
N ALA A 153 13.24 -10.49 6.10
CA ALA A 153 12.74 -9.15 6.36
C ALA A 153 12.41 -8.40 5.06
N LEU A 154 11.19 -7.89 4.98
CA LEU A 154 10.73 -7.02 3.89
C LEU A 154 11.08 -5.57 4.23
N ARG A 155 12.37 -5.23 4.14
CA ARG A 155 12.85 -3.85 4.37
C ARG A 155 12.45 -2.95 3.21
N LEU A 156 12.04 -1.72 3.55
CA LEU A 156 11.51 -0.77 2.60
C LEU A 156 12.34 0.52 2.62
N ASP A 157 12.62 1.10 1.46
CA ASP A 157 13.24 2.43 1.39
C ASP A 157 12.20 3.52 1.74
N ALA A 158 10.95 3.29 1.32
CA ALA A 158 9.83 4.15 1.63
C ALA A 158 8.52 3.38 1.85
N ALA A 159 7.61 3.96 2.62
CA ALA A 159 6.24 3.47 2.77
C ALA A 159 5.20 4.57 2.53
N PHE A 160 4.14 4.22 1.80
CA PHE A 160 2.93 5.02 1.66
C PHE A 160 1.78 4.34 2.39
N VAL A 161 1.10 5.09 3.27
CA VAL A 161 -0.11 4.62 3.96
C VAL A 161 -1.19 5.70 3.98
N HIS A 162 -2.43 5.30 4.23
CA HIS A 162 -3.55 6.23 4.35
C HIS A 162 -4.34 5.97 5.64
N VAL A 163 -4.66 7.03 6.37
CA VAL A 163 -5.38 6.96 7.65
C VAL A 163 -6.53 7.95 7.68
N ASN A 164 -7.50 7.73 8.58
CA ASN A 164 -8.66 8.62 8.69
C ASN A 164 -8.26 9.99 9.27
N ARG A 165 -7.44 10.02 10.33
CA ARG A 165 -6.98 11.25 10.97
C ARG A 165 -5.47 11.23 11.14
N ALA A 166 -4.83 12.39 11.06
CA ALA A 166 -3.45 12.55 11.49
C ALA A 166 -3.24 13.92 12.12
N ASP A 167 -2.20 14.06 12.94
CA ASP A 167 -1.70 15.38 13.34
C ASP A 167 -0.47 15.79 12.52
N ARG A 168 -0.04 17.04 12.70
CA ARG A 168 1.13 17.61 11.99
C ARG A 168 2.46 16.98 12.41
N GLN A 169 2.49 16.18 13.49
CA GLN A 169 3.69 15.54 14.01
C GLN A 169 3.88 14.12 13.45
N GLY A 170 2.84 13.56 12.82
CA GLY A 170 2.85 12.22 12.24
C GLY A 170 2.23 11.15 13.13
N ASN A 171 1.41 11.51 14.12
CA ASN A 171 0.53 10.53 14.75
C ASN A 171 -0.67 10.31 13.83
N GLY A 172 -0.95 9.06 13.46
CA GLY A 172 -2.04 8.67 12.57
C GLY A 172 -3.04 7.76 13.27
N GLN A 173 -4.32 7.96 12.96
CA GLN A 173 -5.44 7.22 13.53
C GLN A 173 -6.29 6.60 12.43
N TYR A 174 -6.55 5.29 12.55
CA TYR A 174 -7.60 4.64 11.79
C TYR A 174 -8.93 4.65 12.57
N LEU A 175 -10.05 4.70 11.86
CA LEU A 175 -11.40 4.67 12.44
C LEU A 175 -12.24 3.51 11.90
N GLY A 176 -11.77 2.85 10.84
CA GLY A 176 -12.41 1.68 10.26
C GLY A 176 -12.32 0.44 11.16
N PRO A 177 -12.97 -0.66 10.76
CA PRO A 177 -12.98 -1.90 11.55
C PRO A 177 -11.63 -2.60 11.63
N ASP A 178 -10.66 -2.22 10.79
CA ASP A 178 -9.40 -2.93 10.61
C ASP A 178 -8.23 -1.93 10.47
N PRO A 179 -7.14 -2.08 11.24
CA PRO A 179 -5.90 -1.31 11.06
C PRO A 179 -5.13 -1.71 9.80
N TYR A 180 -5.41 -2.88 9.22
CA TYR A 180 -4.55 -3.56 8.26
C TYR A 180 -3.14 -3.74 8.85
N PHE A 181 -2.11 -3.41 8.08
CA PHE A 181 -0.71 -3.52 8.49
C PHE A 181 0.03 -2.19 8.27
N ASP A 182 -0.70 -1.07 8.27
CA ASP A 182 -0.18 0.27 7.94
C ASP A 182 0.94 0.71 8.90
N ASP A 183 0.83 0.35 10.18
CA ASP A 183 1.87 0.53 11.19
C ASP A 183 3.14 -0.26 10.85
N LEU A 184 3.01 -1.55 10.50
CA LEU A 184 4.16 -2.37 10.11
C LEU A 184 4.83 -1.87 8.82
N PHE A 185 4.06 -1.35 7.86
CA PHE A 185 4.65 -0.70 6.67
C PHE A 185 5.49 0.51 7.06
N CYS A 186 5.00 1.34 7.98
CA CYS A 186 5.76 2.51 8.45
C CYS A 186 7.01 2.09 9.24
N GLU A 187 6.91 1.09 10.11
CA GLU A 187 8.02 0.60 10.93
C GLU A 187 9.09 -0.16 10.13
N ALA A 188 8.71 -0.81 9.03
CA ALA A 188 9.63 -1.53 8.15
C ALA A 188 10.38 -0.62 7.15
N ALA A 189 10.05 0.68 7.10
CA ALA A 189 10.58 1.63 6.13
C ALA A 189 11.60 2.61 6.71
N ASP A 190 12.58 2.99 5.89
CA ASP A 190 13.52 4.07 6.23
C ASP A 190 12.83 5.44 6.25
N THR A 191 11.85 5.65 5.36
CA THR A 191 10.98 6.84 5.37
C THR A 191 9.50 6.47 5.20
N ALA A 192 8.61 7.07 5.98
CA ALA A 192 7.17 6.79 5.90
C ALA A 192 6.35 8.06 5.65
N TYR A 193 5.46 8.00 4.66
CA TYR A 193 4.58 9.09 4.26
C TYR A 193 3.12 8.69 4.48
N VAL A 194 2.47 9.42 5.37
CA VAL A 194 1.10 9.14 5.82
C VAL A 194 0.17 10.16 5.20
N SER A 195 -0.69 9.71 4.29
CA SER A 195 -1.81 10.53 3.83
C SER A 195 -3.00 10.39 4.76
N CYS A 196 -3.80 11.45 4.94
CA CYS A 196 -4.96 11.42 5.81
C CYS A 196 -6.17 12.17 5.26
N GLU A 197 -7.38 11.74 5.63
CA GLU A 197 -8.61 12.46 5.31
C GLU A 197 -8.65 13.83 5.96
N ARG A 198 -8.25 13.91 7.24
CA ARG A 198 -8.26 15.17 8.00
C ARG A 198 -7.06 15.31 8.92
N LEU A 199 -6.42 16.47 8.84
CA LEU A 199 -5.49 16.94 9.86
C LEU A 199 -6.26 17.45 11.07
N VAL A 200 -5.91 17.00 12.26
CA VAL A 200 -6.47 17.45 13.54
C VAL A 200 -5.34 17.83 14.49
N ASP A 201 -5.66 18.61 15.52
CA ASP A 201 -4.69 18.85 16.60
C ASP A 201 -4.45 17.56 17.39
N THR A 202 -3.25 17.38 17.94
CA THR A 202 -2.88 16.17 18.69
C THR A 202 -3.86 15.87 19.84
N ALA A 203 -4.36 16.91 20.51
CA ALA A 203 -5.35 16.79 21.59
C ALA A 203 -6.73 16.30 21.12
N GLU A 204 -6.98 16.28 19.82
CA GLU A 204 -8.25 15.86 19.22
C GLU A 204 -8.22 14.46 18.62
N LEU A 205 -7.03 13.87 18.44
CA LEU A 205 -6.87 12.55 17.84
C LEU A 205 -7.70 11.47 18.55
N THR A 206 -7.82 11.51 19.88
CA THR A 206 -8.59 10.51 20.63
C THR A 206 -10.07 10.88 20.80
N LYS A 207 -10.57 11.95 20.18
CA LYS A 207 -11.99 12.36 20.31
C LYS A 207 -12.92 11.51 19.44
N GLU A 208 -12.46 11.07 18.27
CA GLU A 208 -13.29 10.35 17.29
C GLU A 208 -13.05 8.83 17.28
N GLY A 209 -12.04 8.35 18.03
CA GLY A 209 -11.69 6.95 18.11
C GLY A 209 -10.89 6.63 19.37
N PRO A 210 -10.83 5.36 19.77
CA PRO A 210 -10.15 4.95 20.99
C PRO A 210 -8.62 5.08 20.85
N PRO A 211 -7.84 5.23 21.93
CA PRO A 211 -6.38 5.34 21.85
C PRO A 211 -5.69 4.17 21.13
N GLN A 212 -6.27 2.98 21.17
CA GLN A 212 -5.78 1.78 20.48
C GLN A 212 -5.75 1.95 18.96
N SER A 213 -6.51 2.89 18.40
CA SER A 213 -6.50 3.13 16.97
C SER A 213 -5.40 4.10 16.49
N LEU A 214 -4.57 4.61 17.41
CA LEU A 214 -3.37 5.39 17.15
C LEU A 214 -2.14 4.51 16.92
N LEU A 215 -2.17 3.67 15.90
CA LEU A 215 -1.09 2.71 15.62
C LEU A 215 0.09 3.32 14.88
N VAL A 216 -0.13 4.36 14.06
CA VAL A 216 0.95 5.02 13.34
C VAL A 216 1.54 6.14 14.21
N GLY A 217 2.77 5.96 14.67
CA GLY A 217 3.41 6.88 15.59
C GLY A 217 4.33 7.91 14.93
N ARG A 218 4.42 9.12 15.51
CA ARG A 218 5.33 10.18 15.06
C ARG A 218 6.82 9.80 14.96
N HIS A 219 7.25 8.70 15.55
CA HIS A 219 8.65 8.30 15.55
C HIS A 219 9.08 7.60 14.25
N VAL A 220 8.12 7.01 13.51
CA VAL A 220 8.36 6.36 12.21
C VAL A 220 7.94 7.24 11.02
N VAL A 221 7.06 8.22 11.23
CA VAL A 221 6.53 9.06 10.15
C VAL A 221 7.50 10.18 9.76
N THR A 222 7.82 10.26 8.48
CA THR A 222 8.66 11.30 7.86
C THR A 222 7.83 12.47 7.32
N GLY A 223 6.63 12.20 6.80
CA GLY A 223 5.76 13.22 6.21
C GLY A 223 4.27 12.93 6.37
N VAL A 224 3.47 13.99 6.48
CA VAL A 224 2.00 13.91 6.62
C VAL A 224 1.33 14.71 5.50
N ILE A 225 0.41 14.07 4.77
CA ILE A 225 -0.24 14.65 3.60
C ILE A 225 -1.75 14.71 3.83
N LYS A 226 -2.33 15.91 3.87
CA LYS A 226 -3.79 16.06 3.92
C LYS A 226 -4.37 15.76 2.53
N ALA A 227 -5.01 14.61 2.39
CA ALA A 227 -5.63 14.17 1.14
C ALA A 227 -7.08 13.68 1.41
N PRO A 228 -8.07 14.60 1.50
CA PRO A 228 -9.47 14.23 1.67
C PRO A 228 -9.95 13.43 0.45
N ASN A 229 -10.71 12.35 0.62
CA ASN A 229 -11.02 11.36 -0.43
C ASN A 229 -9.75 10.73 -1.05
N GLY A 230 -8.67 10.63 -0.27
CA GLY A 230 -7.34 10.25 -0.73
C GLY A 230 -7.20 8.76 -1.03
N ALA A 231 -8.09 7.93 -0.47
CA ALA A 231 -8.15 6.51 -0.74
C ALA A 231 -9.06 6.13 -1.92
N HIS A 232 -9.82 7.08 -2.46
CA HIS A 232 -10.71 6.82 -3.59
C HIS A 232 -9.95 6.22 -4.78
N PHE A 233 -10.47 5.19 -5.43
CA PHE A 233 -11.83 4.61 -5.29
C PHE A 233 -11.97 3.45 -4.29
N THR A 234 -10.93 3.17 -3.50
CA THR A 234 -11.01 2.18 -2.42
C THR A 234 -11.84 2.70 -1.25
N SER A 235 -12.24 1.82 -0.32
CA SER A 235 -12.97 2.25 0.88
C SER A 235 -12.08 3.01 1.86
N CYS A 236 -12.66 3.91 2.67
CA CYS A 236 -12.00 4.49 3.84
C CYS A 236 -13.04 4.57 4.96
N ALA A 237 -13.39 3.41 5.53
CA ALA A 237 -14.39 3.36 6.59
C ALA A 237 -13.89 4.14 7.83
N PRO A 238 -14.77 4.89 8.52
CA PRO A 238 -16.19 5.11 8.24
C PRO A 238 -16.45 6.32 7.32
N ASP A 239 -15.42 7.07 6.92
CA ASP A 239 -15.57 8.31 6.12
C ASP A 239 -16.26 8.05 4.77
N TYR A 240 -15.96 6.95 4.08
CA TYR A 240 -16.68 6.53 2.87
C TYR A 240 -16.52 5.03 2.54
N SER A 241 -17.53 4.49 1.83
CA SER A 241 -17.47 3.16 1.23
C SER A 241 -16.63 3.16 -0.05
N ARG A 242 -16.32 1.96 -0.56
CA ARG A 242 -15.71 1.81 -1.88
C ARG A 242 -16.65 2.38 -2.95
N ASP A 243 -16.10 3.05 -3.94
CA ASP A 243 -16.84 3.50 -5.11
C ASP A 243 -16.93 2.34 -6.12
N GLU A 244 -17.90 1.44 -5.91
CA GLU A 244 -18.05 0.21 -6.70
C GLU A 244 -18.33 0.49 -8.17
N ALA A 245 -19.08 1.55 -8.48
CA ALA A 245 -19.37 1.94 -9.85
C ALA A 245 -18.08 2.37 -10.57
N PHE A 246 -17.29 3.25 -9.95
CA PHE A 246 -16.02 3.69 -10.52
C PHE A 246 -15.00 2.56 -10.60
N GLN A 247 -14.94 1.68 -9.59
CA GLN A 247 -14.07 0.50 -9.63
C GLN A 247 -14.41 -0.43 -10.80
N LYS A 248 -15.69 -0.67 -11.06
CA LYS A 248 -16.14 -1.47 -12.21
C LYS A 248 -15.75 -0.81 -13.53
N SER A 249 -15.85 0.53 -13.63
CA SER A 249 -15.38 1.28 -14.79
C SER A 249 -13.87 1.12 -14.97
N TYR A 250 -13.08 1.38 -13.92
CA TYR A 250 -11.63 1.17 -13.93
C TYR A 250 -11.26 -0.23 -14.43
N ALA A 251 -11.89 -1.27 -13.88
CA ALA A 251 -11.58 -2.64 -14.24
C ALA A 251 -11.99 -3.02 -15.68
N GLY A 252 -12.97 -2.32 -16.25
CA GLY A 252 -13.50 -2.57 -17.60
C GLY A 252 -12.90 -1.67 -18.69
N THR A 253 -12.19 -0.60 -18.33
CA THR A 253 -11.63 0.38 -19.27
C THR A 253 -10.19 0.02 -19.62
N PRO A 254 -9.79 0.02 -20.92
CA PRO A 254 -8.40 -0.10 -21.32
C PRO A 254 -7.51 0.93 -20.61
N TRP A 255 -6.29 0.53 -20.24
CA TRP A 255 -5.41 1.37 -19.40
C TRP A 255 -5.17 2.77 -19.99
N GLU A 256 -4.88 2.85 -21.29
CA GLU A 256 -4.57 4.12 -21.97
C GLU A 256 -5.76 5.10 -21.89
N GLU A 257 -6.97 4.61 -22.12
CA GLU A 257 -8.21 5.38 -22.02
C GLU A 257 -8.47 5.84 -20.57
N PHE A 258 -8.28 4.94 -19.60
CA PHE A 258 -8.44 5.27 -18.18
C PHE A 258 -7.42 6.35 -17.75
N ALA A 259 -6.16 6.18 -18.13
CA ALA A 259 -5.08 7.08 -17.78
C ALA A 259 -5.26 8.46 -18.44
N GLU A 260 -5.63 8.51 -19.72
CA GLU A 260 -5.92 9.75 -20.43
C GLU A 260 -7.05 10.52 -19.74
N ARG A 261 -8.12 9.82 -19.34
CA ARG A 261 -9.29 10.47 -18.75
C ARG A 261 -9.10 10.92 -17.31
N PHE A 262 -8.42 10.11 -16.48
CA PHE A 262 -8.41 10.30 -15.02
C PHE A 262 -7.04 10.67 -14.45
N LEU A 263 -5.95 10.42 -15.17
CA LEU A 263 -4.57 10.53 -14.64
C LEU A 263 -3.70 11.57 -15.37
N SER A 264 -4.25 12.31 -16.33
CA SER A 264 -3.55 13.32 -17.14
C SER A 264 -3.34 14.67 -16.43
N GLY A 265 -3.88 14.86 -15.23
CA GLY A 265 -3.71 16.06 -14.41
C GLY A 265 -3.39 15.75 -12.95
N ASP A 266 -3.47 16.77 -12.10
CA ASP A 266 -3.23 16.63 -10.66
C ASP A 266 -4.39 15.92 -9.93
N GLU A 267 -4.29 15.83 -8.60
CA GLU A 267 -5.33 15.23 -7.76
C GLU A 267 -6.68 15.95 -7.85
N GLN A 268 -6.70 17.27 -8.11
CA GLN A 268 -7.93 18.03 -8.27
C GLN A 268 -8.58 17.76 -9.63
N SER A 269 -7.78 17.61 -10.69
CA SER A 269 -8.23 17.14 -12.00
C SER A 269 -8.85 15.76 -11.91
N TYR A 270 -8.20 14.80 -11.24
CA TYR A 270 -8.75 13.46 -10.98
C TYR A 270 -10.14 13.53 -10.35
N ARG A 271 -10.28 14.26 -9.24
CA ARG A 271 -11.56 14.41 -8.54
C ARG A 271 -12.64 15.05 -9.39
N SER A 272 -12.26 16.01 -10.24
CA SER A 272 -13.19 16.69 -11.13
C SER A 272 -13.67 15.77 -12.25
N ALA A 273 -12.76 14.98 -12.84
CA ALA A 273 -13.08 13.96 -13.82
C ALA A 273 -13.98 12.85 -13.24
N VAL A 274 -13.70 12.37 -12.02
CA VAL A 274 -14.55 11.40 -11.31
C VAL A 274 -15.96 11.97 -11.08
N ARG A 275 -16.07 13.22 -10.61
CA ARG A 275 -17.39 13.87 -10.41
C ARG A 275 -18.16 14.06 -11.72
N ALA A 276 -17.47 14.40 -12.81
CA ALA A 276 -18.09 14.53 -14.12
C ALA A 276 -18.59 13.16 -14.62
N TRP A 277 -17.76 12.12 -14.50
CA TRP A 277 -18.12 10.74 -14.86
C TRP A 277 -19.37 10.24 -14.11
N HIS A 278 -19.46 10.48 -12.81
CA HIS A 278 -20.65 10.13 -12.03
C HIS A 278 -21.92 10.85 -12.50
N LYS A 279 -21.81 12.10 -12.99
CA LYS A 279 -22.94 12.84 -13.56
C LYS A 279 -23.35 12.37 -14.95
N GLU A 280 -22.42 11.79 -15.71
CA GLU A 280 -22.71 11.20 -17.03
C GLU A 280 -23.45 9.87 -16.89
N GLY A 281 -23.21 9.13 -15.80
CA GLY A 281 -23.85 7.84 -15.50
C GLY A 281 -25.15 7.93 -14.68
N SER A 282 -25.53 9.13 -14.21
CA SER A 282 -26.75 9.41 -13.46
C SER A 282 -27.88 9.90 -14.35
#